data_AF-A0A959NQM4-F1
#
_entry.id   AF-A0A959NQM4-F1
#
_cell.length_a   1.000
_cell.length_b   1.000
_cell.length_c   1.000
_cell.angle_alpha   90.00
_cell.angle_beta   90.00
_cell.angle_gamma   90.00
#
_symmetry.space_group_name_H-M   'P 1'
#
loop_
_entity.id
_entity.type
_entity.pdbx_description
1 polymer ?
#
loop_
_entity_poly.entity_id
_entity_poly.type
_entity_poly.pdbx_seq_one_letter_code
_entity_poly.pdbx_strand_id
1 'polypeptide(L)'
;MKKLKFTFLLFYFLTTVISAQAQRETRAVWLTTNLRLDWPPNTLDENIQKNRLREIFKDLKEKNFNTIYFQVRSNGSVMFNSDIEPFSPYFTGVAGKPPSYDPLQLAIDLGKEFNIEVHAWVNMIRCFAGSDERILRNPKHLRNAHPNWTVMYLDENGSLSYWLNPGYYEVQDYLV
;
A
#
# COMPACT_ATOMS: atom_id res chain seq x y z
N MET A 1 55.14 -17.55 8.70
CA MET A 1 54.52 -16.24 9.06
C MET A 1 53.72 -15.59 7.93
N LYS A 2 54.21 -15.49 6.68
CA LYS A 2 53.45 -14.88 5.56
C LYS A 2 52.13 -15.59 5.22
N LYS A 3 52.11 -16.93 5.22
CA LYS A 3 50.88 -17.72 4.97
C LYS A 3 49.80 -17.48 6.05
N LEU A 4 50.19 -17.40 7.32
CA LEU A 4 49.26 -17.16 8.45
C LEU A 4 48.62 -15.77 8.41
N LYS A 5 49.38 -14.74 8.00
CA LYS A 5 48.85 -13.38 7.77
C LYS A 5 47.87 -13.33 6.59
N PHE A 6 48.14 -14.09 5.52
CA PHE A 6 47.24 -14.18 4.36
C PHE A 6 45.91 -14.87 4.71
N THR A 7 45.95 -15.94 5.51
CA THR A 7 44.73 -16.61 6.00
C THR A 7 43.90 -15.69 6.90
N PHE A 8 44.54 -14.90 7.77
CA PHE A 8 43.85 -13.91 8.61
C PHE A 8 43.20 -12.79 7.78
N LEU A 9 43.89 -12.28 6.76
CA LEU A 9 43.36 -11.28 5.84
C LEU A 9 42.18 -11.81 5.01
N LEU A 10 42.27 -13.06 4.54
CA LEU A 10 41.19 -13.71 3.80
C LEU A 10 39.96 -13.94 4.69
N PHE A 11 40.17 -14.37 5.94
CA PHE A 11 39.08 -14.57 6.91
C PHE A 11 38.40 -13.24 7.28
N TYR A 12 39.19 -12.19 7.53
CA TYR A 12 38.67 -10.85 7.81
C TYR A 12 37.84 -10.31 6.64
N PHE A 13 38.34 -10.47 5.40
CA PHE A 13 37.62 -10.08 4.19
C PHE A 13 36.29 -10.84 4.03
N LEU A 14 36.29 -12.17 4.22
CA LEU A 14 35.08 -13.00 4.20
C LEU A 14 34.04 -12.52 5.24
N THR A 15 34.46 -12.18 6.46
CA THR A 15 33.54 -11.69 7.49
C THR A 15 32.94 -10.31 7.18
N THR A 16 33.69 -9.42 6.54
CA THR A 16 33.19 -8.11 6.11
C THR A 16 32.19 -8.20 4.97
N VAL A 17 32.36 -9.15 4.06
CA VAL A 17 31.43 -9.38 2.94
C VAL A 17 30.11 -9.97 3.42
N ILE A 18 30.13 -10.88 4.41
CA ILE A 18 28.90 -11.47 4.98
C ILE A 18 28.04 -10.42 5.69
N SER A 19 28.64 -9.42 6.35
CA SER A 19 27.91 -8.36 7.04
C SER A 19 27.27 -7.32 6.10
N ALA A 20 27.64 -7.30 4.82
CA ALA A 20 27.10 -6.37 3.84
C ALA A 20 25.83 -6.88 3.13
N GLN A 21 25.49 -8.17 3.26
CA GLN A 21 24.29 -8.75 2.66
C GLN A 21 23.08 -8.48 3.57
N ALA A 22 21.91 -8.20 2.98
CA ALA A 22 20.65 -8.17 3.73
C ALA A 22 20.48 -9.48 4.51
N GLN A 23 20.08 -9.38 5.79
CA GLN A 23 19.99 -10.51 6.71
C GLN A 23 19.05 -11.63 6.22
N ARG A 24 18.13 -11.29 5.30
CA ARG A 24 17.22 -12.20 4.59
C ARG A 24 16.96 -11.67 3.18
N GLU A 25 16.87 -12.57 2.20
CA GLU A 25 16.38 -12.25 0.85
C GLU A 25 14.90 -11.83 0.90
N THR A 26 14.57 -10.66 0.37
CA THR A 26 13.18 -10.20 0.21
C THR A 26 12.56 -10.82 -1.04
N ARG A 27 11.46 -11.56 -0.85
CA ARG A 27 10.66 -12.16 -1.91
C ARG A 27 9.26 -11.59 -1.78
N ALA A 28 9.01 -10.52 -2.54
CA ALA A 28 7.85 -9.67 -2.35
C ALA A 28 6.94 -9.62 -3.57
N VAL A 29 5.67 -9.29 -3.30
CA VAL A 29 4.70 -8.87 -4.32
C VAL A 29 4.09 -7.52 -3.94
N TRP A 30 3.67 -6.77 -4.95
CA TRP A 30 2.73 -5.66 -4.76
C TRP A 30 1.31 -6.21 -4.77
N LEU A 31 0.51 -5.83 -3.77
CA LEU A 31 -0.91 -6.15 -3.71
C LEU A 31 -1.71 -4.86 -3.87
N THR A 32 -2.20 -4.66 -5.09
CA THR A 32 -2.83 -3.41 -5.54
C THR A 32 -4.31 -3.39 -5.21
N THR A 33 -4.76 -2.28 -4.62
CA THR A 33 -6.16 -2.03 -4.26
C THR A 33 -6.87 -1.04 -5.16
N ASN A 34 -6.11 -0.16 -5.80
CA ASN A 34 -6.60 0.74 -6.83
C ASN A 34 -7.22 -0.06 -7.99
N LEU A 35 -8.38 0.39 -8.48
CA LEU A 35 -9.17 -0.27 -9.53
C LEU A 35 -9.52 -1.74 -9.25
N ARG A 36 -9.33 -2.24 -8.01
CA ARG A 36 -9.50 -3.65 -7.66
C ARG A 36 -8.64 -4.59 -8.54
N LEU A 37 -7.43 -4.16 -8.90
CA LEU A 37 -6.55 -4.93 -9.80
C LEU A 37 -6.21 -6.31 -9.24
N ASP A 38 -5.79 -6.36 -7.96
CA ASP A 38 -5.49 -7.63 -7.29
C ASP A 38 -6.55 -7.97 -6.23
N TRP A 39 -6.93 -6.97 -5.42
CA TRP A 39 -7.88 -7.12 -4.32
C TRP A 39 -8.49 -5.76 -3.95
N PRO A 40 -9.73 -5.62 -3.43
CA PRO A 40 -10.73 -6.65 -3.21
C PRO A 40 -11.37 -7.14 -4.52
N PRO A 41 -11.96 -8.35 -4.53
CA PRO A 41 -12.75 -8.82 -5.66
C PRO A 41 -13.92 -7.87 -5.97
N ASN A 42 -14.46 -7.94 -7.19
CA ASN A 42 -15.60 -7.12 -7.61
C ASN A 42 -16.93 -7.58 -6.97
N THR A 43 -17.01 -7.49 -5.65
CA THR A 43 -18.16 -7.84 -4.81
C THR A 43 -18.16 -6.98 -3.56
N LEU A 44 -19.33 -6.80 -2.95
CA LEU A 44 -19.51 -6.12 -1.67
C LEU A 44 -19.69 -7.11 -0.51
N ASP A 45 -19.65 -8.41 -0.80
CA ASP A 45 -19.71 -9.46 0.23
C ASP A 45 -18.39 -9.52 1.00
N GLU A 46 -18.43 -9.13 2.27
CA GLU A 46 -17.25 -9.08 3.13
C GLU A 46 -16.62 -10.45 3.36
N ASN A 47 -17.39 -11.53 3.39
CA ASN A 47 -16.84 -12.88 3.57
C ASN A 47 -16.02 -13.28 2.33
N ILE A 48 -16.52 -12.98 1.14
CA ILE A 48 -15.78 -13.22 -0.10
C ILE A 48 -14.51 -12.37 -0.14
N GLN A 49 -14.57 -11.09 0.26
CA GLN A 49 -13.39 -10.22 0.32
C GLN A 49 -12.34 -10.76 1.30
N LYS A 50 -12.74 -11.14 2.52
CA LYS A 50 -11.87 -11.70 3.57
C LYS A 50 -11.22 -13.02 3.13
N ASN A 51 -12.02 -13.93 2.59
CA ASN A 51 -11.55 -15.23 2.11
C ASN A 51 -10.59 -15.05 0.95
N ARG A 52 -10.88 -14.14 0.01
CA ARG A 52 -9.99 -13.87 -1.11
C ARG A 52 -8.64 -13.32 -0.65
N LEU A 53 -8.60 -12.46 0.37
CA LEU A 53 -7.34 -11.98 0.93
C LEU A 53 -6.55 -13.13 1.57
N ARG A 54 -7.21 -13.99 2.37
CA ARG A 54 -6.56 -15.18 2.95
C ARG A 54 -6.00 -16.12 1.89
N GLU A 55 -6.73 -16.38 0.80
CA GLU A 55 -6.26 -17.19 -0.33
C GLU A 55 -4.96 -16.64 -0.93
N ILE A 56 -4.88 -15.32 -1.10
CA ILE A 56 -3.67 -14.65 -1.61
C ILE A 56 -2.48 -14.91 -0.68
N PHE A 57 -2.64 -14.71 0.64
CA PHE A 57 -1.56 -14.96 1.59
C PHE A 57 -1.14 -16.43 1.62
N LYS A 58 -2.10 -17.35 1.55
CA LYS A 58 -1.83 -18.79 1.48
C LYS A 58 -1.03 -19.16 0.23
N ASP A 59 -1.46 -18.69 -0.94
CA ASP A 59 -0.79 -18.94 -2.23
C ASP A 59 0.64 -18.39 -2.25
N LEU A 60 0.82 -17.17 -1.73
CA LEU A 60 2.14 -16.54 -1.60
C LEU A 60 3.06 -17.35 -0.68
N LYS A 61 2.52 -17.87 0.43
CA LYS A 61 3.28 -18.73 1.33
C LYS A 61 3.70 -20.04 0.65
N GLU A 62 2.79 -20.69 -0.08
CA GLU A 62 3.08 -21.93 -0.83
C GLU A 62 4.17 -21.70 -1.90
N LYS A 63 4.21 -20.49 -2.48
CA LYS A 63 5.22 -20.05 -3.45
C LYS A 63 6.49 -19.47 -2.81
N ASN A 64 6.66 -19.59 -1.50
CA ASN A 64 7.80 -19.11 -0.73
C ASN A 64 7.98 -17.58 -0.70
N PHE A 65 6.98 -16.77 -1.06
CA PHE A 65 7.04 -15.33 -0.79
C PHE A 65 7.03 -15.05 0.71
N ASN A 66 7.60 -13.91 1.08
CA ASN A 66 7.85 -13.58 2.48
C ASN A 66 7.51 -12.12 2.84
N THR A 67 7.12 -11.31 1.87
CA THR A 67 6.74 -9.90 2.05
C THR A 67 5.61 -9.53 1.08
N ILE A 68 4.67 -8.70 1.52
CA ILE A 68 3.65 -8.06 0.69
C ILE A 68 3.75 -6.55 0.90
N TYR A 69 3.78 -5.79 -0.19
CA TYR A 69 3.49 -4.36 -0.13
C TYR A 69 2.00 -4.14 -0.41
N PHE A 70 1.24 -3.90 0.66
CA PHE A 70 -0.21 -3.81 0.61
C PHE A 70 -0.64 -2.37 0.37
N GLN A 71 -1.35 -2.09 -0.73
CA GLN A 71 -1.77 -0.73 -1.05
C GLN A 71 -2.88 -0.25 -0.09
N VAL A 72 -2.50 0.47 0.96
CA VAL A 72 -3.43 0.97 1.98
C VAL A 72 -4.05 2.32 1.64
N ARG A 73 -3.41 3.08 0.73
CA ARG A 73 -3.87 4.36 0.21
C ARG A 73 -3.64 4.41 -1.29
N SER A 74 -4.69 4.63 -2.08
CA SER A 74 -4.63 4.62 -3.55
C SER A 74 -4.60 6.01 -4.19
N ASN A 75 -5.76 6.67 -4.27
CA ASN A 75 -5.97 7.92 -4.98
C ASN A 75 -7.03 8.73 -4.23
N GLY A 76 -6.65 9.30 -3.07
CA GLY A 76 -7.56 10.05 -2.19
C GLY A 76 -8.57 9.20 -1.42
N SER A 77 -8.29 7.91 -1.29
CA SER A 77 -9.04 7.00 -0.41
C SER A 77 -8.14 5.95 0.22
N VAL A 78 -8.63 5.42 1.35
CA VAL A 78 -7.91 4.45 2.18
C VAL A 78 -8.63 3.10 2.27
N MET A 79 -7.87 2.08 2.67
CA MET A 79 -8.32 0.71 2.92
C MET A 79 -8.06 0.31 4.37
N PHE A 80 -8.17 1.25 5.31
CA PHE A 80 -8.04 1.05 6.75
C PHE A 80 -8.91 2.09 7.46
N ASN A 81 -9.24 1.85 8.72
CA ASN A 81 -10.03 2.80 9.49
C ASN A 81 -9.22 4.09 9.71
N SER A 82 -9.69 5.19 9.13
CA SER A 82 -9.03 6.49 9.16
C SER A 82 -10.03 7.59 9.50
N ASP A 83 -9.61 8.52 10.37
CA ASP A 83 -10.36 9.75 10.65
C ASP A 83 -10.02 10.87 9.66
N ILE A 84 -8.92 10.71 8.91
CA ILE A 84 -8.31 11.71 8.04
C ILE A 84 -8.91 11.64 6.63
N GLU A 85 -8.82 10.49 5.96
CA GLU A 85 -9.26 10.31 4.59
C GLU A 85 -10.46 9.35 4.46
N PRO A 86 -11.30 9.53 3.43
CA PRO A 86 -12.46 8.67 3.23
C PRO A 86 -12.06 7.25 2.84
N PHE A 87 -12.77 6.28 3.41
CA PHE A 87 -12.71 4.88 3.02
C PHE A 87 -13.08 4.68 1.55
N SER A 88 -12.37 3.78 0.87
CA SER A 88 -12.65 3.45 -0.53
C SER A 88 -14.06 2.87 -0.73
N PRO A 89 -14.79 3.28 -1.79
CA PRO A 89 -16.11 2.70 -2.11
C PRO A 89 -16.02 1.25 -2.59
N TYR A 90 -14.81 0.70 -2.77
CA TYR A 90 -14.60 -0.68 -3.19
C TYR A 90 -15.03 -1.72 -2.15
N PHE A 91 -15.33 -1.34 -0.92
CA PHE A 91 -15.74 -2.30 0.11
C PHE A 91 -17.24 -2.38 0.27
N THR A 92 -17.90 -1.22 0.34
CA THR A 92 -19.32 -1.11 0.69
C THR A 92 -20.18 -0.51 -0.43
N GLY A 93 -19.55 -0.07 -1.53
CA GLY A 93 -20.20 0.68 -2.61
C GLY A 93 -20.38 2.17 -2.29
N VAL A 94 -20.15 2.59 -1.05
CA VAL A 94 -20.38 3.96 -0.56
C VAL A 94 -19.06 4.59 -0.13
N ALA A 95 -18.71 5.73 -0.73
CA ALA A 95 -17.48 6.44 -0.43
C ALA A 95 -17.45 6.95 1.02
N GLY A 96 -16.41 6.61 1.76
CA GLY A 96 -16.24 6.96 3.17
C GLY A 96 -16.94 6.03 4.16
N LYS A 97 -17.66 4.99 3.71
CA LYS A 97 -18.30 4.02 4.59
C LYS A 97 -17.39 2.78 4.73
N PRO A 98 -16.80 2.52 5.92
CA PRO A 98 -16.02 1.32 6.15
C PRO A 98 -16.91 0.06 6.16
N PRO A 99 -16.37 -1.12 5.80
CA PRO A 99 -17.03 -2.40 6.07
C PRO A 99 -16.97 -2.73 7.58
N SER A 100 -17.53 -3.86 8.00
CA SER A 100 -17.50 -4.29 9.41
C SER A 100 -16.11 -4.68 9.95
N TYR A 101 -15.10 -4.72 9.06
CA TYR A 101 -13.74 -5.12 9.38
C TYR A 101 -12.73 -4.09 8.88
N ASP A 102 -11.52 -4.08 9.45
CA ASP A 102 -10.41 -3.28 8.93
C ASP A 102 -9.56 -4.15 7.97
N PRO A 103 -9.47 -3.81 6.66
CA PRO A 103 -8.68 -4.56 5.70
C PRO A 103 -7.18 -4.61 5.99
N LEU A 104 -6.59 -3.52 6.48
CA LEU A 104 -5.18 -3.49 6.83
C LEU A 104 -4.93 -4.36 8.07
N GLN A 105 -5.80 -4.28 9.08
CA GLN A 105 -5.68 -5.15 10.24
C GLN A 105 -5.80 -6.63 9.85
N LEU A 106 -6.73 -6.97 8.96
CA LEU A 106 -6.86 -8.33 8.41
C LEU A 106 -5.58 -8.76 7.67
N ALA A 107 -5.01 -7.90 6.83
CA ALA A 107 -3.77 -8.18 6.13
C ALA A 107 -2.62 -8.44 7.12
N ILE A 108 -2.50 -7.63 8.18
CA ILE A 108 -1.49 -7.80 9.24
C ILE A 108 -1.67 -9.14 9.95
N ASP A 109 -2.90 -9.53 10.29
CA ASP A 109 -3.16 -10.77 11.00
C ASP A 109 -2.91 -12.00 10.13
N LEU A 110 -3.26 -11.94 8.84
CA LEU A 110 -2.87 -12.96 7.86
C LEU A 110 -1.34 -13.00 7.66
N GLY A 111 -0.67 -11.85 7.70
CA GLY A 111 0.79 -11.79 7.66
C GLY A 111 1.44 -12.55 8.83
N LYS A 112 0.91 -12.38 10.04
CA LYS A 112 1.33 -13.16 11.21
C LYS A 112 1.03 -14.66 11.04
N GLU A 113 -0.16 -15.00 10.55
CA GLU A 113 -0.60 -16.40 10.34
C GLU A 113 0.31 -17.13 9.33
N PHE A 114 0.62 -16.51 8.20
CA PHE A 114 1.39 -17.12 7.11
C PHE A 114 2.90 -16.84 7.17
N ASN A 115 3.35 -16.09 8.19
CA ASN A 115 4.73 -15.61 8.33
C ASN A 115 5.21 -14.83 7.09
N ILE A 116 4.41 -13.82 6.72
CA ILE A 116 4.64 -12.86 5.63
C ILE A 116 4.64 -11.45 6.23
N GLU A 117 5.69 -10.68 5.96
CA GLU A 117 5.74 -9.27 6.36
C GLU A 117 4.76 -8.44 5.54
N VAL A 118 4.04 -7.53 6.20
CA VAL A 118 3.12 -6.60 5.54
C VAL A 118 3.70 -5.19 5.62
N HIS A 119 4.01 -4.63 4.46
CA HIS A 119 4.50 -3.26 4.31
C HIS A 119 3.37 -2.42 3.75
N ALA A 120 2.97 -1.36 4.46
CA ALA A 120 1.92 -0.45 4.01
C ALA A 120 2.42 0.39 2.82
N TRP A 121 1.85 0.18 1.65
CA TRP A 121 2.12 0.97 0.45
C TRP A 121 1.13 2.13 0.35
N VAL A 122 1.67 3.34 0.36
CA VAL A 122 0.94 4.59 0.28
C VAL A 122 1.32 5.30 -1.01
N ASN A 123 0.35 5.61 -1.87
CA ASN A 123 0.55 6.65 -2.88
C ASN A 123 0.48 8.00 -2.17
N MET A 124 1.49 8.86 -2.26
CA MET A 124 1.59 10.07 -1.43
C MET A 124 0.76 11.24 -1.96
N ILE A 125 0.92 11.58 -3.24
CA ILE A 125 0.40 12.85 -3.77
C ILE A 125 -0.85 12.71 -4.64
N ARG A 126 -1.19 11.51 -5.12
CA ARG A 126 -2.36 11.34 -6.00
C ARG A 126 -3.65 11.38 -5.17
N CYS A 127 -4.53 12.34 -5.46
CA CYS A 127 -5.85 12.45 -4.84
C CYS A 127 -6.96 11.81 -5.66
N PHE A 128 -6.83 11.72 -6.98
CA PHE A 128 -7.84 11.09 -7.82
C PHE A 128 -7.26 10.84 -9.20
N ALA A 129 -7.61 9.69 -9.79
CA ALA A 129 -7.43 9.43 -11.21
C ALA A 129 -8.33 8.24 -11.59
N GLY A 130 -9.02 8.35 -12.72
CA GLY A 130 -9.88 7.29 -13.26
C GLY A 130 -11.32 7.74 -13.44
N SER A 131 -12.20 6.78 -13.72
CA SER A 131 -13.61 7.03 -14.04
C SER A 131 -14.58 6.87 -12.86
N ASP A 132 -14.12 6.29 -11.74
CA ASP A 132 -14.95 6.08 -10.56
C ASP A 132 -15.00 7.32 -9.66
N GLU A 133 -15.88 8.25 -10.00
CA GLU A 133 -16.03 9.53 -9.30
C GLU A 133 -16.77 9.44 -7.95
N ARG A 134 -17.17 8.25 -7.49
CA ARG A 134 -17.91 8.11 -6.22
C ARG A 134 -17.17 8.74 -5.05
N ILE A 135 -15.84 8.61 -5.03
CA ILE A 135 -14.99 9.16 -3.98
C ILE A 135 -15.01 10.69 -3.94
N LEU A 136 -15.16 11.34 -5.10
CA LEU A 136 -15.21 12.79 -5.24
C LEU A 136 -16.47 13.41 -4.64
N ARG A 137 -17.50 12.61 -4.36
CA ARG A 137 -18.74 13.08 -3.70
C ARG A 137 -18.63 13.16 -2.19
N ASN A 138 -17.58 12.57 -1.60
CA ASN A 138 -17.40 12.58 -0.15
C ASN A 138 -16.81 13.94 0.31
N PRO A 139 -17.43 14.63 1.28
CA PRO A 139 -16.94 15.95 1.72
C PRO A 139 -15.55 15.91 2.37
N LYS A 140 -15.14 14.77 2.95
CA LYS A 140 -13.79 14.57 3.51
C LYS A 140 -12.72 14.29 2.46
N HIS A 141 -13.08 14.04 1.20
CA HIS A 141 -12.10 13.85 0.14
C HIS A 141 -11.20 15.10 0.03
N LEU A 142 -9.88 14.91 -0.10
CA LEU A 142 -8.90 16.00 -0.02
C LEU A 142 -9.18 17.19 -0.96
N ARG A 143 -9.67 16.90 -2.18
CA ARG A 143 -10.09 17.96 -3.12
C ARG A 143 -11.22 18.84 -2.56
N ASN A 144 -12.13 18.27 -1.78
CA ASN A 144 -13.30 18.97 -1.26
C ASN A 144 -12.99 19.64 0.08
N ALA A 145 -12.27 18.95 0.97
CA ALA A 145 -11.89 19.49 2.28
C ALA A 145 -10.77 20.54 2.18
N HIS A 146 -9.84 20.36 1.24
CA HIS A 146 -8.68 21.22 1.04
C HIS A 146 -8.47 21.56 -0.44
N PRO A 147 -9.42 22.27 -1.09
CA PRO A 147 -9.33 22.57 -2.52
C PRO A 147 -8.04 23.31 -2.91
N ASN A 148 -7.54 24.18 -2.02
CA ASN A 148 -6.30 24.95 -2.22
C ASN A 148 -5.04 24.07 -2.21
N TRP A 149 -5.09 22.85 -1.68
CA TRP A 149 -3.96 21.93 -1.69
C TRP A 149 -3.86 21.14 -2.98
N THR A 150 -4.95 21.07 -3.76
CA THR A 150 -5.04 20.18 -4.92
C THR A 150 -4.87 20.91 -6.24
N VAL A 151 -4.12 20.31 -7.15
CA VAL A 151 -3.97 20.72 -8.54
C VAL A 151 -4.82 19.80 -9.41
N MET A 152 -5.70 20.41 -10.20
CA MET A 152 -6.48 19.71 -11.22
C MET A 152 -5.63 19.55 -12.48
N TYR A 153 -5.60 18.34 -13.03
CA TYR A 153 -4.94 18.05 -14.30
C TYR A 153 -5.89 17.29 -15.23
N LEU A 154 -6.02 17.78 -16.45
CA LEU A 154 -6.71 17.12 -17.56
C LEU A 154 -5.65 16.68 -18.56
N ASP A 155 -5.60 15.38 -18.86
CA ASP A 155 -4.70 14.89 -19.90
C ASP A 155 -5.22 15.18 -21.32
N GLU A 156 -4.42 14.85 -22.33
CA GLU A 156 -4.74 15.09 -23.75
C GLU A 156 -6.04 14.38 -24.20
N ASN A 157 -6.44 13.31 -23.51
CA ASN A 157 -7.67 12.55 -23.78
C ASN A 157 -8.86 13.06 -22.95
N GLY A 158 -8.69 14.12 -22.16
CA GLY A 158 -9.71 14.68 -21.28
C GLY A 158 -9.88 13.94 -19.95
N SER A 159 -8.96 13.03 -19.59
CA SER A 159 -9.04 12.30 -18.31
C SER A 159 -8.69 13.21 -17.14
N LEU A 160 -9.60 13.29 -16.17
CA LEU A 160 -9.45 14.11 -14.98
C LEU A 160 -8.60 13.42 -13.92
N SER A 161 -7.68 14.18 -13.32
CA SER A 161 -6.94 13.78 -12.12
C SER A 161 -6.76 14.95 -11.16
N TYR A 162 -6.62 14.64 -9.88
CA TYR A 162 -6.27 15.59 -8.83
C TYR A 162 -5.03 15.12 -8.08
N TRP A 163 -4.15 16.07 -7.77
CA TRP A 163 -2.86 15.83 -7.13
C TRP A 163 -2.64 16.83 -6.01
N LEU A 164 -2.09 16.40 -4.88
CA LEU A 164 -1.58 17.31 -3.85
C LEU A 164 -0.36 18.08 -4.39
N ASN A 165 -0.26 19.35 -4.02
CA ASN A 165 0.93 20.15 -4.27
C ASN A 165 1.91 20.02 -3.08
N PRO A 166 3.01 19.25 -3.20
CA PRO A 166 3.97 19.07 -2.10
C PRO A 166 4.79 20.33 -1.79
N GLY A 167 4.64 21.41 -2.57
CA GLY A 167 5.27 22.70 -2.29
C GLY A 167 4.63 23.47 -1.14
N TYR A 168 3.44 23.09 -0.69
CA TYR A 168 2.78 23.69 0.47
C TYR A 168 3.18 23.00 1.77
N TYR A 169 3.47 23.79 2.81
CA TYR A 169 3.85 23.26 4.12
C TYR A 169 2.74 22.40 4.72
N GLU A 170 1.48 22.82 4.59
CA GLU A 170 0.33 22.09 5.10
C GLU A 170 0.14 20.73 4.43
N VAL A 171 0.53 20.61 3.16
CA VAL A 171 0.54 19.32 2.45
C VAL A 171 1.67 18.42 2.97
N GLN A 172 2.84 18.98 3.27
CA GLN A 172 3.96 18.22 3.83
C GLN A 172 3.62 17.69 5.23
N ASP A 173 3.03 18.55 6.08
CA ASP A 173 2.58 18.19 7.43
C ASP A 173 1.50 17.10 7.39
N TYR A 174 0.53 17.22 6.47
CA TYR A 174 -0.50 16.20 6.25
C TYR A 174 0.06 14.83 5.82
N LEU A 175 1.24 14.77 5.17
CA LEU A 175 1.83 13.53 4.67
C LEU A 175 2.65 12.74 5.71
N VAL A 176 2.83 13.27 6.92
CA VAL A 176 3.62 12.67 8.02
C VAL A 176 2.69 12.04 9.05
#